data_AF-A0A143G371-F1
#
_entry.id   AF-A0A143G371-F1
#
_cell.length_a   1.000
_cell.length_b   1.000
_cell.length_c   1.000
_cell.angle_alpha   90.00
_cell.angle_beta   90.00
_cell.angle_gamma   90.00
#
_symmetry.space_group_name_H-M   'P 1'
#
loop_
_entity.id
_entity.type
_entity.pdbx_description
1 polymer ?
#
loop_
_entity_poly.entity_id
_entity_poly.type
_entity_poly.pdbx_seq_one_letter_code
_entity_poly.pdbx_strand_id
1 'polypeptide(L)' 'MDAIDHEMMREFHEPGDVKRSVMIIPHDQLDEWLSLKTTNIQKFALGFPVDEFECFYCPKSRHAKDSPQLNIFE' A
#
# COMPACT_ATOMS: atom_id res chain seq x y z
N MET A 1 3.89 12.76 2.14
CA MET A 1 3.60 12.81 0.69
C MET A 1 2.19 12.28 0.46
N ASP A 2 1.38 12.89 -0.41
CA ASP A 2 0.09 12.35 -0.82
C ASP A 2 0.29 11.35 -1.97
N ALA A 3 -0.48 10.26 -2.01
CA ALA A 3 -0.36 9.25 -3.06
C ALA A 3 -0.84 9.77 -4.42
N ILE A 4 -1.62 10.86 -4.45
CA ILE A 4 -2.03 11.52 -5.69
C ILE A 4 -0.85 12.14 -6.46
N ASP A 5 0.19 12.56 -5.74
CA ASP A 5 1.38 13.19 -6.30
C ASP A 5 2.47 12.18 -6.69
N HIS A 6 2.28 10.90 -6.37
CA HIS A 6 3.25 9.84 -6.62
C HIS A 6 3.08 9.27 -8.02
N GLU A 7 4.14 9.23 -8.83
CA GLU A 7 4.07 8.89 -10.26
C GLU A 7 3.47 7.50 -10.53
N MET A 8 3.83 6.50 -9.72
CA MET A 8 3.23 5.15 -9.78
C MET A 8 1.87 5.05 -9.06
N MET A 9 1.80 5.42 -7.77
CA MET A 9 0.62 5.16 -6.93
C MET A 9 -0.63 5.96 -7.32
N ARG A 10 -0.47 7.08 -8.03
CA ARG A 10 -1.60 7.87 -8.51
C ARG A 10 -2.48 7.13 -9.51
N GLU A 11 -2.03 6.03 -10.11
CA GLU A 11 -2.81 5.24 -11.08
C GLU A 11 -3.67 4.15 -10.39
N PHE A 12 -3.50 3.95 -9.08
CA PHE A 12 -4.26 2.98 -8.28
C PHE A 12 -5.46 3.63 -7.58
N HIS A 13 -6.36 2.79 -7.05
CA HIS A 13 -7.65 3.17 -6.44
C HIS A 13 -8.70 3.67 -7.45
N GLU A 14 -9.98 3.57 -7.06
CA GLU A 14 -11.10 4.03 -7.87
C GLU A 14 -11.06 5.56 -8.03
N PRO A 15 -11.45 6.11 -9.21
CA PRO A 15 -11.58 7.56 -9.37
C PRO A 15 -12.59 8.16 -8.38
N GLY A 16 -12.22 9.25 -7.72
CA GLY A 16 -13.05 9.92 -6.71
C GLY A 16 -12.75 9.51 -5.27
N ASP A 17 -12.02 8.41 -5.07
CA ASP A 17 -11.52 8.02 -3.75
C ASP A 17 -10.22 8.75 -3.38
N VAL A 18 -10.03 8.95 -2.08
CA VAL A 18 -8.76 9.42 -1.52
C VAL A 18 -7.68 8.37 -1.82
N LYS A 19 -6.69 8.77 -2.62
CA LYS A 19 -5.55 7.89 -2.94
C LYS A 19 -4.68 7.73 -1.70
N ARG A 20 -4.40 6.48 -1.32
CA ARG A 20 -3.52 6.15 -0.20
C ARG A 20 -2.39 5.26 -0.70
N SER A 21 -1.24 5.37 -0.06
CA SER A 21 -0.10 4.48 -0.29
C SER A 21 0.37 3.93 1.05
N VAL A 22 0.99 2.76 1.01
CA VAL A 22 1.79 2.27 2.13
C VAL A 22 3.11 3.05 2.19
N MET A 23 3.69 3.16 3.39
CA MET A 23 5.07 3.57 3.56
C MET A 23 5.97 2.35 3.43
N ILE A 24 7.05 2.48 2.68
CA ILE A 24 8.06 1.43 2.54
C ILE A 24 9.24 1.81 3.42
N ILE A 25 9.60 0.92 4.35
CA ILE A 25 10.77 1.10 5.21
C ILE A 25 11.94 0.36 4.58
N PRO A 26 13.01 1.06 4.16
CA PRO A 26 14.22 0.43 3.65
C PRO A 26 14.82 -0.54 4.68
N HIS A 27 15.41 -1.63 4.19
CA HIS A 27 15.96 -2.67 5.05
C HIS A 27 17.05 -2.16 6.01
N ASP A 28 17.87 -1.21 5.57
CA ASP A 28 18.92 -0.57 6.35
C ASP A 28 18.40 0.34 7.47
N GLN A 29 17.12 0.73 7.42
CA GLN A 29 16.45 1.55 8.43
C GLN A 29 15.50 0.75 9.33
N LEU A 30 15.41 -0.58 9.14
CA LEU A 30 14.46 -1.41 9.87
C LEU A 30 14.70 -1.39 11.38
N ASP A 31 15.95 -1.50 11.82
CA ASP A 31 16.30 -1.48 13.25
C ASP A 31 15.94 -0.14 13.90
N GLU A 32 16.14 0.96 13.18
CA GLU A 32 15.78 2.30 13.65
C GLU A 32 14.27 2.48 13.75
N TRP A 33 13.53 1.98 12.75
CA TRP A 33 12.07 1.97 12.76
C TRP A 33 11.52 1.18 13.96
N LEU A 34 12.02 -0.03 14.19
CA LEU A 34 11.55 -0.92 15.26
C LEU A 34 11.98 -0.45 16.66
N SER A 35 13.04 0.37 16.75
CA SER A 35 13.56 0.88 18.03
C SER A 35 13.00 2.25 18.43
N LEU A 36 12.09 2.83 17.63
CA LEU A 36 11.47 4.13 17.91
C LEU A 36 10.79 4.14 19.29
N LYS A 37 11.15 5.13 20.10
CA LYS A 37 10.50 5.41 21.41
C LYS A 37 9.61 6.65 21.37
N THR A 38 9.55 7.32 20.21
CA THR A 38 8.79 8.54 19.98
C THR A 38 7.70 8.29 18.94
N THR A 39 6.63 9.07 19.00
CA THR A 39 5.55 9.07 18.00
C THR A 39 5.91 9.87 16.75
N ASN A 40 7.07 10.53 16.72
CA ASN A 40 7.52 11.25 15.54
C ASN A 40 8.07 10.29 14.47
N ILE A 41 7.21 9.95 13.51
CA ILE A 41 7.52 9.06 12.39
C ILE A 41 7.80 9.80 11.07
N GLN A 42 7.86 11.13 11.09
CA GLN A 42 7.83 11.94 9.85
C GLN A 42 8.99 11.62 8.89
N LYS A 43 10.14 11.23 9.43
CA LYS A 43 11.29 10.82 8.61
C LYS A 43 11.05 9.57 7.76
N PHE A 44 10.10 8.72 8.16
CA PHE A 44 9.71 7.50 7.44
C PHE A 44 8.51 7.72 6.51
N ALA A 45 7.81 8.85 6.63
CA ALA A 45 6.62 9.20 5.85
C ALA A 45 6.94 9.76 4.46
N LEU A 46 7.82 9.06 3.76
CA LEU A 46 8.31 9.40 2.43
C LEU A 46 7.65 8.49 1.39
N GLY A 47 7.52 9.00 0.17
CA GLY A 47 7.20 8.15 -0.98
C GLY A 47 8.39 7.25 -1.32
N PHE A 48 8.11 6.15 -2.02
CA PHE A 48 9.15 5.25 -2.48
C PHE A 48 9.60 5.63 -3.90
N PRO A 49 10.86 5.34 -4.27
CA PRO A 49 11.39 5.64 -5.60
C PRO A 49 10.79 4.70 -6.66
N VAL A 50 10.24 5.25 -7.74
CA VAL A 50 9.49 4.49 -8.75
C VAL A 50 10.38 3.52 -9.54
N ASP A 51 11.67 3.83 -9.66
CA ASP A 51 12.69 3.04 -10.35
C ASP A 51 13.14 1.78 -9.60
N GLU A 52 12.82 1.65 -8.31
CA GLU A 52 13.09 0.45 -7.51
C GLU A 52 11.92 -0.54 -7.47
N PHE A 53 10.75 -0.17 -8.02
CA PHE A 53 9.52 -0.95 -7.90
C PHE A 53 8.86 -1.20 -9.25
N GLU A 54 8.17 -2.34 -9.36
CA GLU A 54 7.39 -2.71 -10.53
C GLU A 54 5.97 -3.10 -10.13
N CYS A 55 5.02 -2.84 -11.01
CA CYS A 55 3.63 -3.24 -10.82
C CYS A 55 3.16 -4.12 -11.98
N PHE A 56 2.45 -5.20 -11.66
CA PHE A 56 1.93 -6.15 -12.63
C PHE A 56 0.42 -6.30 -12.50
N TYR A 57 -0.26 -6.49 -13.64
CA TYR A 57 -1.68 -6.82 -13.64
C TYR A 57 -1.88 -8.27 -13.18
N CYS A 58 -2.30 -8.43 -11.92
CA CYS A 58 -2.50 -9.73 -11.27
C CYS A 58 -3.92 -9.87 -10.71
N PRO A 59 -4.96 -9.99 -11.56
CA PRO A 59 -6.34 -10.15 -11.10
C PRO A 59 -6.48 -11.45 -10.31
N LYS A 60 -7.20 -11.42 -9.18
CA LYS A 60 -7.51 -12.64 -8.43
C LYS A 60 -8.30 -13.59 -9.32
N SER A 61 -7.86 -14.85 -9.41
CA SER A 61 -8.66 -15.90 -10.04
C SER A 61 -10.00 -15.98 -9.33
N ARG A 62 -11.10 -15.86 -10.09
CA ARG A 62 -12.44 -16.13 -9.56
C ARG A 62 -12.50 -17.63 -9.26
N HIS A 63 -12.25 -18.00 -8.02
CA HIS A 63 -12.63 -19.31 -7.54
C HIS A 63 -14.16 -19.39 -7.58
N ALA A 64 -14.71 -20.47 -8.13
CA ALA A 64 -16.11 -20.77 -7.90
C ALA A 64 -16.30 -20.79 -6.38
N LYS A 65 -17.23 -19.97 -5.87
CA LYS A 65 -17.59 -19.98 -4.45
C LYS A 65 -18.38 -21.27 -4.18
N ASP A 66 -17.70 -22.42 -4.17
CA ASP A 66 -18.20 -23.64 -3.55
C ASP A 66 -17.99 -23.55 -2.02
N SER A 67 -18.24 -22.38 -1.44
CA SER A 67 -18.28 -22.21 0.01
C SER A 67 -19.73 -22.35 0.46
N PRO A 68 -20.05 -23.30 1.36
CA PRO A 68 -21.39 -23.38 1.97
C PRO A 68 -21.71 -22.17 2.88
N GLN A 69 -20.79 -21.22 3.02
CA GLN A 69 -20.95 -20.01 3.79
C GLN A 69 -21.86 -19.02 3.04
N LEU A 70 -23.11 -18.90 3.50
CA LEU A 70 -24.06 -17.91 3.03
C LEU A 70 -23.53 -16.50 3.31
N ASN A 71 -23.67 -15.62 2.32
CA ASN A 71 -23.23 -14.23 2.41
C ASN A 71 -24.26 -13.46 3.26
N ILE A 72 -23.93 -13.15 4.51
CA ILE A 72 -24.85 -12.50 5.47
C ILE A 72 -25.03 -10.98 5.27
N PHE A 73 -24.43 -10.44 4.20
CA PHE A 73 -24.42 -9.00 3.89
C PHE A 73 -25.16 -8.69 2.56
N GLU A 74 -26.01 -9.59 2.08
CA GLU A 74 -27.03 -9.29 1.06
C GLU A 74 -28.37 -8.92 1.71
#